data_AF-A0A855N4A1-F1
#
_entry.id   AF-A0A855N4A1-F1
#
_cell.length_a   1.000
_cell.length_b   1.000
_cell.length_c   1.000
_cell.angle_alpha   90.00
_cell.angle_beta   90.00
_cell.angle_gamma   90.00
#
_symmetry.space_group_name_H-M   'P 1'
#
loop_
_entity.id
_entity.type
_entity.pdbx_description
1 polymer ?
#
loop_
_entity_poly.entity_id
_entity_poly.type
_entity_poly.pdbx_seq_one_letter_code
_entity_poly.pdbx_strand_id
1 'polypeptide(L)'
;MNQNAVTTYPVTEAVRQALEITLRGVDELLPEADWTQKLARSAATGVPLRIKMGLDPTAPDIHLGHTVVLNKMRQLQDLGHQVIFLIGDFTTLIGDPSGRNSTRPPLTAEQIKANAETYYAQAAKVLD
;
A
#
# COMPACT_ATOMS: atom_id res chain seq x y z
N MET A 1 -7.42 -0.56 31.13
CA MET A 1 -8.11 -1.64 30.41
C MET A 1 -9.15 -0.98 29.49
N ASN A 2 -8.81 -0.72 28.22
CA ASN A 2 -9.81 -0.28 27.24
C ASN A 2 -10.33 -1.51 26.51
N GLN A 3 -11.40 -2.11 27.03
CA GLN A 3 -12.22 -3.03 26.27
C GLN A 3 -13.12 -2.17 25.37
N ASN A 4 -12.58 -1.67 24.26
CA ASN A 4 -13.44 -1.21 23.18
C ASN A 4 -14.22 -2.45 22.72
N ALA A 5 -15.53 -2.44 22.89
CA ALA A 5 -16.39 -3.48 22.32
C ALA A 5 -16.06 -3.55 20.83
N VAL A 6 -15.55 -4.69 20.37
CA VAL A 6 -15.27 -4.90 18.94
C VAL A 6 -16.62 -4.92 18.25
N THR A 7 -17.03 -3.76 17.72
CA THR A 7 -18.21 -3.68 16.87
C THR A 7 -17.90 -4.50 15.63
N THR A 8 -18.55 -5.67 15.53
CA THR A 8 -18.45 -6.54 14.38
C THR A 8 -19.47 -6.09 13.33
N TYR A 9 -19.03 -5.97 12.09
CA TYR A 9 -19.88 -5.59 10.97
C TYR A 9 -20.27 -6.85 10.19
N PRO A 10 -21.51 -6.92 9.64
CA PRO A 10 -21.96 -8.10 8.91
C PRO A 10 -21.13 -8.31 7.64
N VAL A 11 -20.68 -9.55 7.43
CA VAL A 11 -19.98 -9.96 6.21
C VAL A 11 -21.01 -10.27 5.14
N THR A 12 -21.33 -9.27 4.32
CA THR A 12 -22.24 -9.38 3.20
C THR A 12 -21.58 -10.04 2.00
N GLU A 13 -22.36 -10.36 0.97
CA GLU A 13 -21.83 -10.92 -0.27
C GLU A 13 -20.83 -9.98 -0.97
N ALA A 14 -21.11 -8.67 -0.96
CA ALA A 14 -20.17 -7.67 -1.48
C ALA A 14 -18.83 -7.66 -0.71
N VAL A 15 -18.86 -7.88 0.61
CA VAL A 15 -17.63 -7.99 1.43
C VAL A 15 -16.84 -9.24 1.07
N ARG A 16 -17.52 -10.37 0.79
CA ARG A 16 -16.84 -11.60 0.34
C ARG A 16 -16.19 -11.42 -1.03
N GLN A 17 -16.89 -10.79 -1.98
CA GLN A 17 -16.33 -10.48 -3.29
C GLN A 17 -15.12 -9.54 -3.20
N ALA A 18 -15.20 -8.50 -2.36
CA ALA A 18 -14.06 -7.63 -2.08
C ALA A 18 -12.89 -8.42 -1.47
N LEU A 19 -13.16 -9.34 -0.54
CA LEU A 19 -12.14 -10.21 0.05
C LEU A 19 -11.46 -11.09 -1.02
N GLU A 20 -12.22 -11.74 -1.90
CA GLU A 20 -11.69 -12.54 -3.01
C GLU A 20 -10.80 -11.72 -3.95
N ILE A 21 -11.24 -10.52 -4.33
CA ILE A 21 -10.43 -9.59 -5.14
C ILE A 21 -9.13 -9.27 -4.42
N THR A 22 -9.19 -8.99 -3.11
CA THR A 22 -8.01 -8.60 -2.34
C THR A 22 -7.02 -9.75 -2.17
N LEU A 23 -7.49 -10.98 -1.95
CA LEU A 23 -6.65 -12.18 -1.79
C LEU A 23 -6.01 -12.65 -3.10
N ARG A 24 -6.64 -12.39 -4.25
CA ARG A 24 -6.09 -12.83 -5.54
C ARG A 24 -4.70 -12.22 -5.80
N GLY A 25 -3.71 -13.09 -5.96
CA GLY A 25 -2.32 -12.70 -6.24
C GLY A 25 -1.56 -12.15 -5.04
N VAL A 26 -2.10 -12.30 -3.83
CA VAL A 26 -1.42 -11.99 -2.57
C VAL A 26 -0.80 -13.27 -2.02
N ASP A 27 0.46 -13.17 -1.57
CA ASP A 27 1.17 -14.27 -0.93
C ASP A 27 0.65 -14.50 0.50
N GLU A 28 0.51 -13.41 1.28
CA GLU A 28 0.04 -13.46 2.67
C GLU A 28 -0.79 -12.23 3.05
N LEU A 29 -1.82 -12.43 3.88
CA LEU A 29 -2.66 -11.37 4.44
C LEU A 29 -2.80 -11.53 5.97
N LEU A 30 -2.21 -10.59 6.72
CA LEU A 30 -2.11 -10.70 8.17
C LEU A 30 -2.71 -9.49 8.92
N PRO A 31 -3.59 -9.71 9.91
CA PRO A 31 -4.47 -10.87 10.06
C PRO A 31 -5.69 -10.75 9.12
N GLU A 32 -6.04 -11.85 8.44
CA GLU A 32 -7.17 -11.90 7.50
C GLU A 32 -8.50 -11.48 8.15
N ALA A 33 -8.77 -11.95 9.37
CA ALA A 33 -10.00 -11.62 10.09
C ALA A 33 -10.19 -10.10 10.28
N ASP A 34 -9.11 -9.36 10.59
CA ASP A 34 -9.16 -7.91 10.73
C ASP A 34 -9.40 -7.23 9.39
N TRP A 35 -8.85 -7.77 8.31
CA TRP A 35 -9.09 -7.26 6.96
C TRP A 35 -10.55 -7.42 6.56
N THR A 36 -11.13 -8.60 6.76
CA THR A 36 -12.56 -8.85 6.50
C THR A 36 -13.45 -7.89 7.29
N GLN A 37 -13.15 -7.66 8.57
CA GLN A 37 -13.91 -6.71 9.40
C GLN A 37 -13.73 -5.25 8.95
N LYS A 38 -12.54 -4.87 8.45
CA LYS A 38 -12.31 -3.54 7.87
C LYS A 38 -13.13 -3.32 6.59
N LEU A 39 -13.17 -4.33 5.71
CA LEU A 39 -14.03 -4.30 4.52
C LEU A 39 -15.51 -4.21 4.90
N ALA A 40 -15.96 -5.03 5.85
CA ALA A 40 -17.34 -5.02 6.34
C ALA A 40 -17.72 -3.66 6.95
N ARG A 41 -16.83 -3.06 7.75
CA ARG A 41 -17.01 -1.70 8.27
C ARG A 41 -17.15 -0.69 7.13
N SER A 42 -16.22 -0.69 6.18
CA SER A 42 -16.23 0.25 5.06
C SER A 42 -17.53 0.15 4.26
N ALA A 43 -18.01 -1.07 4.01
CA ALA A 43 -19.26 -1.31 3.30
C ALA A 43 -20.48 -0.83 4.10
N ALA A 44 -20.50 -1.02 5.42
CA ALA A 44 -21.61 -0.64 6.27
C ALA A 44 -21.69 0.87 6.57
N THR A 45 -20.54 1.54 6.68
CA THR A 45 -20.48 2.96 7.05
C THR A 45 -20.30 3.89 5.86
N GLY A 46 -19.93 3.36 4.69
CA GLY A 46 -19.55 4.15 3.53
C GLY A 46 -18.23 4.91 3.71
N VAL A 47 -17.47 4.65 4.78
CA VAL A 47 -16.18 5.30 5.06
C VAL A 47 -15.05 4.47 4.44
N PRO A 48 -14.33 4.99 3.43
CA PRO A 48 -13.24 4.27 2.75
C PRO A 48 -12.12 3.83 3.68
N LEU A 49 -11.47 2.71 3.35
CA LEU A 49 -10.18 2.37 3.94
C LEU A 49 -9.09 3.29 3.40
N ARG A 50 -8.08 3.55 4.25
CA ARG A 50 -6.84 4.25 3.87
C ARG A 50 -5.75 3.20 3.72
N ILE A 51 -5.32 2.96 2.49
CA ILE A 51 -4.36 1.92 2.13
C ILE A 51 -3.01 2.58 1.86
N LYS A 52 -1.97 2.17 2.58
CA LYS A 52 -0.63 2.73 2.43
C LYS A 52 0.25 1.79 1.61
N MET A 53 0.93 2.33 0.61
CA MET A 53 2.07 1.70 -0.05
C MET A 53 3.26 2.65 0.07
N GLY A 54 4.33 2.23 0.73
CA GLY A 54 5.56 3.01 0.87
C GLY A 54 6.61 2.54 -0.12
N LEU A 55 7.32 3.46 -0.78
CA LEU A 55 8.52 3.17 -1.58
C LEU A 55 9.64 4.15 -1.24
N ASP A 56 10.84 3.62 -1.09
CA ASP A 56 12.06 4.41 -0.90
C ASP A 56 12.71 4.69 -2.26
N PRO A 57 12.86 5.97 -2.67
CA PRO A 57 13.39 6.38 -3.98
C PRO A 57 14.93 6.22 -4.08
N THR A 58 15.44 5.03 -3.75
CA THR A 58 16.87 4.69 -3.79
C THR A 58 17.37 4.30 -5.19
N ALA A 59 16.45 4.04 -6.12
CA ALA A 59 16.72 3.75 -7.53
C ALA A 59 16.10 4.85 -8.40
N PRO A 60 16.60 5.09 -9.63
CA PRO A 60 16.07 6.13 -10.50
C PRO A 60 14.61 5.91 -10.89
N ASP A 61 14.17 4.66 -10.96
CA ASP A 61 12.84 4.27 -11.43
C ASP A 61 12.25 3.07 -10.67
N ILE A 62 10.93 2.92 -10.79
CA ILE A 62 10.18 1.74 -10.35
C ILE A 62 10.21 0.72 -11.50
N HIS A 63 10.82 -0.45 -11.25
CA HIS A 63 10.86 -1.53 -12.24
C HIS A 63 9.52 -2.30 -12.34
N LEU A 64 9.36 -3.08 -13.42
CA LEU A 64 8.16 -3.88 -13.71
C LEU A 64 7.74 -4.87 -12.61
N GLY A 65 8.66 -5.31 -11.73
CA GLY A 65 8.30 -6.10 -10.55
C GLY A 65 7.27 -5.43 -9.63
N HIS A 66 7.17 -4.10 -9.62
CA HIS A 66 6.17 -3.38 -8.82
C HIS A 66 4.77 -3.36 -9.45
N THR A 67 4.63 -3.80 -10.71
CA THR A 67 3.32 -3.83 -11.39
C THR A 67 2.30 -4.69 -10.62
N VAL A 68 2.75 -5.75 -9.94
CA VAL A 68 1.87 -6.60 -9.11
C VAL A 68 1.23 -5.79 -7.98
N VAL A 69 2.04 -5.06 -7.21
CA VAL A 69 1.54 -4.29 -6.05
C VAL A 69 0.81 -3.02 -6.50
N LEU A 70 1.23 -2.36 -7.57
CA LEU A 70 0.50 -1.21 -8.14
C LEU A 70 -0.89 -1.61 -8.64
N ASN A 71 -1.02 -2.77 -9.29
CA ASN A 71 -2.32 -3.29 -9.69
C ASN A 71 -3.19 -3.68 -8.49
N LYS A 72 -2.60 -4.18 -7.39
CA LYS A 72 -3.36 -4.41 -6.15
C LYS A 72 -3.86 -3.09 -5.56
N MET A 73 -3.05 -2.04 -5.56
CA MET A 73 -3.48 -0.71 -5.13
C MET A 73 -4.62 -0.20 -6.00
N ARG A 74 -4.54 -0.36 -7.34
CA ARG A 74 -5.64 0.01 -8.24
C ARG A 74 -6.93 -0.75 -7.93
N GLN A 75 -6.86 -2.06 -7.72
CA GLN A 75 -8.04 -2.86 -7.32
C GLN A 75 -8.67 -2.35 -6.03
N LEU A 76 -7.86 -1.86 -5.07
CA LEU A 76 -8.37 -1.27 -3.84
C LEU A 76 -9.03 0.11 -4.09
N GLN A 77 -8.54 0.90 -5.05
CA GLN A 77 -9.24 2.12 -5.51
C GLN A 77 -10.57 1.79 -6.18
N ASP A 78 -10.60 0.76 -7.03
CA ASP A 78 -11.82 0.30 -7.71
C ASP A 78 -12.87 -0.23 -6.71
N LEU A 79 -12.44 -0.74 -5.56
CA LEU A 79 -13.30 -1.09 -4.41
C LEU A 79 -13.77 0.14 -3.59
N GLY A 80 -13.40 1.35 -4.00
CA GLY A 80 -13.78 2.61 -3.36
C GLY A 80 -12.90 3.02 -2.18
N HIS A 81 -11.68 2.49 -2.07
CA HIS A 81 -10.75 2.85 -1.01
C HIS A 81 -9.75 3.92 -1.43
N GLN A 82 -9.21 4.65 -0.45
CA GLN A 82 -8.19 5.66 -0.68
C GLN A 82 -6.80 5.02 -0.62
N VAL A 83 -6.10 4.98 -1.75
CA VAL A 83 -4.68 4.63 -1.79
C VAL A 83 -3.83 5.86 -1.46
N ILE A 84 -2.83 5.64 -0.61
CA ILE A 84 -1.82 6.60 -0.20
C ILE A 84 -0.48 6.03 -0.64
N PHE A 85 0.00 6.53 -1.77
CA PHE A 85 1.33 6.24 -2.28
C PHE A 85 2.34 7.16 -1.58
N LEU A 86 3.10 6.60 -0.64
CA LEU A 86 4.02 7.34 0.21
C LEU A 86 5.46 7.16 -0.29
N ILE A 87 6.11 8.26 -0.65
CA ILE A 87 7.53 8.27 -0.98
C ILE A 87 8.33 8.50 0.30
N GLY A 88 9.20 7.56 0.65
CA GLY A 88 10.06 7.58 1.84
C GLY A 88 11.38 8.31 1.62
N ASP A 89 11.33 9.61 1.34
CA ASP A 89 12.54 10.43 1.14
C ASP A 89 13.40 10.55 2.41
N PHE A 90 12.77 10.72 3.57
CA PHE A 90 13.45 10.79 4.86
C PHE A 90 14.05 9.45 5.28
N THR A 91 13.34 8.33 5.09
CA THR A 91 13.85 6.99 5.38
C THR A 91 15.02 6.62 4.47
N THR A 92 14.99 7.10 3.22
CA THR A 92 16.09 6.94 2.28
C THR A 92 17.38 7.63 2.74
N LEU A 93 17.29 8.79 3.41
CA LEU A 93 18.46 9.48 3.97
C LEU A 93 19.11 8.70 5.12
N ILE A 94 18.32 7.97 5.91
CA ILE A 94 18.81 7.15 7.04
C ILE A 94 19.37 5.82 6.53
N GLY A 95 18.75 5.25 5.49
CA GLY A 95 19.05 3.92 4.96
C GLY A 95 18.22 2.83 5.64
N ASP A 96 17.77 1.84 4.86
CA ASP A 96 17.05 0.67 5.37
C ASP A 96 18.04 -0.44 5.75
N PRO A 97 18.09 -0.90 7.03
CA PRO A 97 18.95 -2.00 7.46
C PRO A 97 18.51 -3.38 6.92
N SER A 98 17.36 -3.47 6.23
CA SER A 98 16.80 -4.73 5.72
C SER A 98 17.60 -5.32 4.52
N GLY A 99 18.75 -5.91 4.83
CA GLY A 99 19.26 -7.05 4.05
C GLY A 99 20.22 -6.78 2.87
N ARG A 100 20.87 -5.62 2.75
CA ARG A 100 21.96 -5.43 1.76
C ARG A 100 23.34 -5.28 2.40
N ASN A 101 24.21 -6.25 2.11
CA ASN A 101 25.59 -6.41 2.60
C ASN A 101 26.64 -5.50 1.92
N SER A 102 26.24 -4.39 1.33
CA SER A 102 27.16 -3.40 0.77
C SER A 102 26.51 -2.02 0.87
N THR A 103 27.16 -1.10 1.59
CA THR A 103 26.72 0.30 1.66
C THR A 103 26.75 0.89 0.25
N ARG A 104 25.57 1.16 -0.31
CA ARG A 104 25.46 1.99 -1.51
C ARG A 104 26.00 3.39 -1.17
N PRO A 105 26.65 4.10 -2.10
CA PRO A 105 27.00 5.49 -1.86
C PRO A 105 25.72 6.26 -1.51
N PRO A 106 25.77 7.13 -0.47
CA PRO A 106 24.60 7.89 -0.05
C PRO A 106 24.13 8.78 -1.20
N LEU A 107 22.81 8.82 -1.41
CA LEU A 107 22.18 9.71 -2.39
C LEU A 107 22.09 11.13 -1.83
N THR A 108 22.26 12.13 -2.68
CA THR A 108 21.96 13.52 -2.31
C THR A 108 20.46 13.76 -2.24
N ALA A 109 20.03 14.80 -1.54
CA ALA A 109 18.62 15.18 -1.46
C ALA A 109 18.03 15.49 -2.85
N GLU A 110 18.83 16.06 -3.76
CA GLU A 110 18.44 16.34 -5.14
C GLU A 110 18.21 15.06 -5.94
N GLN A 111 19.07 14.05 -5.75
CA GLN A 111 18.90 12.74 -6.39
C GLN A 111 17.64 12.04 -5.87
N ILE A 112 17.41 12.05 -4.56
CA ILE A 112 16.21 11.49 -3.93
C ILE A 112 14.96 12.15 -4.50
N LYS A 113 14.97 13.48 -4.63
CA LYS A 113 13.86 14.24 -5.21
C LYS A 113 13.62 13.87 -6.69
N ALA A 114 14.66 13.79 -7.51
CA ALA A 114 14.53 13.42 -8.93
C ALA A 114 13.99 11.99 -9.10
N ASN A 115 14.44 11.06 -8.27
CA ASN A 115 13.93 9.69 -8.24
C ASN A 115 12.45 9.66 -7.81
N ALA A 116 12.09 10.42 -6.77
CA ALA A 116 10.71 10.54 -6.29
C ALA A 116 9.75 11.07 -7.37
N GLU A 117 10.17 12.07 -8.14
CA GLU A 117 9.39 12.61 -9.27
C GLU A 117 9.14 11.53 -10.33
N THR A 118 10.16 10.71 -10.63
CA THR A 118 10.02 9.58 -11.57
C THR A 118 9.06 8.52 -11.04
N TYR A 119 9.14 8.20 -9.75
CA TYR A 119 8.27 7.22 -9.10
C TYR A 119 6.81 7.66 -9.17
N TYR A 120 6.55 8.93 -8.85
CA TYR A 120 5.23 9.52 -8.98
C TYR A 120 4.71 9.43 -10.43
N ALA A 121 5.51 9.86 -11.40
CA ALA A 121 5.12 9.85 -12.81
C ALA A 121 4.82 8.44 -13.34
N GLN A 122 5.50 7.41 -12.83
CA GLN A 122 5.25 6.02 -13.19
C GLN A 122 4.01 5.46 -12.48
N ALA A 123 3.88 5.69 -11.17
CA ALA A 123 2.74 5.20 -10.38
C ALA A 123 1.41 5.83 -10.85
N ALA A 124 1.43 7.12 -11.22
CA ALA A 124 0.28 7.85 -11.77
C ALA A 124 -0.25 7.31 -13.11
N LYS A 125 0.48 6.38 -13.77
CA LYS A 125 -0.03 5.67 -14.95
C LYS A 125 -0.99 4.53 -14.61
N VAL A 126 -1.01 4.10 -13.35
CA VAL A 126 -1.80 2.98 -12.85
C VAL A 126 -2.81 3.43 -11.80
N LEU A 127 -2.40 4.36 -10.93
CA LEU A 127 -3.20 4.89 -9.83
C LEU A 127 -3.83 6.24 -10.21
N ASP A 128 -5.11 6.42 -9.86
CA ASP A 128 -5.87 7.67 -10.03
C ASP A 128 -5.73 8.62 -8.84
#